data_AF-A0A0B6ZBA4-F1
#
_entry.id   AF-A0A0B6ZBA4-F1
#
_cell.length_a   1.000
_cell.length_b   1.000
_cell.length_c   1.000
_cell.angle_alpha   90.00
_cell.angle_beta   90.00
_cell.angle_gamma   90.00
#
_symmetry.space_group_name_H-M   'P 1'
#
loop_
_entity.id
_entity.type
_entity.pdbx_description
1 polymer ?
#
loop_
_entity_poly.entity_id
_entity_poly.type
_entity_poly.pdbx_seq_one_letter_code
_entity_poly.pdbx_strand_id
1 'polypeptide(L)'
;GDHSQQCSSISASDCYDVKNRQTCCETCEKLRRINAPLGCEYGDRAISCETVRQTPGLCYRPDNQRICCETCSQARNVSNHGCPWGDFSHNVCQVSDVHTNNIRINCYSLRKRQLCCQACEKLREQLPGNLSEDCKYGDRPVIFNTSHFGKLNCSNILNYFSSDECYTNPAVYTNCCYTCHRYLNSQG
;
A
#
# COMPACT_ATOMS: atom_id res chain seq x y z
N GLY A 1 -35.81 -17.65 23.33
CA GLY A 1 -34.77 -17.67 24.37
C GLY A 1 -33.69 -18.64 23.95
N ASP A 2 -32.55 -18.58 24.60
CA ASP A 2 -31.40 -19.45 24.29
C ASP A 2 -31.69 -20.93 24.59
N HIS A 3 -31.14 -21.81 23.75
CA HIS A 3 -31.34 -23.27 23.80
C HIS A 3 -30.18 -24.02 24.47
N SER A 4 -29.12 -23.34 24.90
CA SER A 4 -27.95 -23.94 25.55
C SER A 4 -27.45 -23.06 26.69
N GLN A 5 -26.94 -23.68 27.76
CA GLN A 5 -26.30 -22.92 28.85
C GLN A 5 -24.96 -22.30 28.45
N GLN A 6 -24.32 -22.79 27.37
CA GLN A 6 -23.07 -22.23 26.88
C GLN A 6 -23.25 -20.83 26.25
N CYS A 7 -24.49 -20.40 25.98
CA CYS A 7 -24.78 -19.11 25.36
C CYS A 7 -24.31 -17.92 26.21
N SER A 8 -24.18 -18.03 27.54
CA SER A 8 -23.62 -16.94 28.35
C SER A 8 -22.12 -16.70 28.15
N SER A 9 -21.42 -17.61 27.44
CA SER A 9 -19.96 -17.56 27.24
C SER A 9 -19.54 -17.27 25.80
N ILE A 10 -20.48 -17.19 24.85
CA ILE A 10 -20.13 -16.91 23.46
C ILE A 10 -19.75 -15.44 23.27
N SER A 11 -18.81 -15.19 22.36
CA SER A 11 -18.42 -13.86 21.93
C SER A 11 -19.31 -13.37 20.79
N ALA A 12 -19.28 -12.06 20.51
CA ALA A 12 -20.04 -11.48 19.40
C ALA A 12 -19.66 -12.10 18.04
N SER A 13 -18.37 -12.41 17.83
CA SER A 13 -17.92 -13.08 16.60
C SER A 13 -18.52 -14.48 16.41
N ASP A 14 -18.86 -15.18 17.48
CA ASP A 14 -19.44 -16.53 17.41
C ASP A 14 -20.85 -16.51 16.80
N CYS A 15 -21.56 -15.37 16.85
CA CYS A 15 -22.88 -15.19 16.25
C CYS A 15 -22.89 -15.13 14.71
N TYR A 16 -21.71 -15.04 14.08
CA TYR A 16 -21.59 -15.24 12.63
C TYR A 16 -21.78 -16.70 12.21
N ASP A 17 -21.54 -17.65 13.11
CA ASP A 17 -21.88 -19.06 12.87
C ASP A 17 -23.41 -19.23 12.98
N VAL A 18 -24.01 -19.80 11.92
CA VAL A 18 -25.46 -20.04 11.84
C VAL A 18 -25.95 -20.93 12.99
N LYS A 19 -25.18 -21.95 13.37
CA LYS A 19 -25.54 -22.88 14.44
C LYS A 19 -25.59 -22.17 15.79
N ASN A 20 -24.59 -21.33 16.07
CA ASN A 20 -24.57 -20.54 17.30
C ASN A 20 -25.70 -19.53 17.32
N ARG A 21 -25.99 -18.86 16.20
CA ARG A 21 -27.11 -17.91 16.10
C ARG A 21 -28.48 -18.56 16.31
N GLN A 22 -28.66 -19.80 15.85
CA GLN A 22 -29.89 -20.56 16.09
C GLN A 22 -29.99 -21.04 17.54
N THR A 23 -28.89 -21.52 18.11
CA THR A 23 -28.86 -22.08 19.47
C THR A 23 -28.90 -20.99 20.55
N CYS A 24 -28.23 -19.86 20.31
CA CYS A 24 -28.06 -18.74 21.25
C CYS A 24 -28.72 -17.47 20.71
N CYS A 25 -29.96 -17.58 20.22
CA CYS A 25 -30.64 -16.52 19.50
C CYS A 25 -30.86 -15.25 20.34
N GLU A 26 -31.20 -15.38 21.63
CA GLU A 26 -31.44 -14.22 22.49
C GLU A 26 -30.13 -13.53 22.87
N THR A 27 -29.09 -14.30 23.15
CA THR A 27 -27.75 -13.74 23.40
C THR A 27 -27.20 -13.05 22.16
N CYS A 28 -27.31 -13.65 20.97
CA CYS A 28 -26.84 -13.03 19.74
C CYS A 28 -27.60 -11.74 19.42
N GLU A 29 -28.92 -11.68 19.60
CA GLU A 29 -29.66 -10.42 19.42
C GLU A 29 -29.21 -9.32 20.41
N LYS A 30 -28.82 -9.67 21.64
CA LYS A 30 -28.23 -8.70 22.60
C LYS A 30 -26.84 -8.22 22.19
N LEU A 31 -26.04 -9.06 21.53
CA LEU A 31 -24.70 -8.73 21.05
C LEU A 31 -24.71 -7.98 19.70
N ARG A 32 -25.85 -7.94 19.02
CA ARG A 32 -26.02 -7.28 17.73
C ARG A 32 -25.94 -5.75 17.88
N ARG A 33 -25.24 -5.09 16.96
CA ARG A 33 -25.08 -3.64 16.91
C ARG A 33 -26.05 -3.02 15.90
N ILE A 34 -26.77 -1.98 16.33
CA ILE A 34 -27.88 -1.37 15.57
C ILE A 34 -27.39 -0.58 14.33
N ASN A 35 -26.19 -0.01 14.39
CA ASN A 35 -25.61 0.81 13.30
C ASN A 35 -24.32 0.22 12.73
N ALA A 36 -24.22 -1.11 12.73
CA ALA A 36 -23.04 -1.76 12.21
C ALA A 36 -22.95 -1.63 10.68
N PRO A 37 -21.74 -1.59 10.11
CA PRO A 37 -21.56 -1.78 8.68
C PRO A 37 -22.18 -3.11 8.22
N LEU A 38 -22.64 -3.17 6.96
CA LEU A 38 -23.24 -4.36 6.39
C LEU A 38 -22.27 -5.56 6.48
N GLY A 39 -22.74 -6.68 7.04
CA GLY A 39 -21.93 -7.87 7.27
C GLY A 39 -21.04 -7.83 8.51
N CYS A 40 -21.14 -6.77 9.31
CA CYS A 40 -20.45 -6.55 10.59
C CYS A 40 -21.43 -6.44 11.77
N GLU A 41 -22.61 -7.08 11.70
CA GLU A 41 -23.70 -6.91 12.65
C GLU A 41 -23.29 -7.18 14.11
N TYR A 42 -22.22 -7.94 14.32
CA TYR A 42 -21.65 -8.27 15.62
C TYR A 42 -20.23 -7.67 15.84
N GLY A 43 -19.82 -6.74 14.99
CA GLY A 43 -18.44 -6.21 14.91
C GLY A 43 -17.56 -7.01 13.95
N ASP A 44 -16.24 -7.00 14.17
CA ASP A 44 -15.32 -7.83 13.40
C ASP A 44 -15.62 -9.33 13.59
N ARG A 45 -15.41 -10.12 12.53
CA ARG A 45 -15.67 -11.57 12.51
C ARG A 45 -14.57 -12.41 13.14
N ALA A 46 -13.37 -11.86 13.28
CA ALA A 46 -12.26 -12.50 13.98
C ALA A 46 -11.73 -11.59 15.06
N ILE A 47 -11.28 -12.20 16.15
CA ILE A 47 -10.64 -11.51 17.28
C ILE A 47 -9.29 -10.89 16.84
N SER A 48 -8.64 -11.47 15.83
CA SER A 48 -7.30 -11.10 15.37
C SER A 48 -7.27 -9.94 14.35
N CYS A 49 -8.08 -8.91 14.54
CA CYS A 49 -8.09 -7.72 13.67
C CYS A 49 -7.12 -6.61 14.10
N GLU A 50 -6.39 -6.82 15.20
CA GLU A 50 -5.40 -5.87 15.71
C GLU A 50 -4.27 -5.57 14.71
N THR A 51 -3.80 -6.57 13.95
CA THR A 51 -2.79 -6.33 12.90
C THR A 51 -3.33 -5.41 11.79
N VAL A 52 -4.61 -5.54 11.44
CA VAL A 52 -5.26 -4.67 10.45
C VAL A 52 -5.44 -3.26 11.02
N ARG A 53 -5.73 -3.12 12.31
CA ARG A 53 -5.82 -1.83 12.99
C ARG A 53 -4.48 -1.09 12.98
N GLN A 54 -3.38 -1.80 13.24
CA GLN A 54 -2.03 -1.23 13.22
C GLN A 54 -1.53 -0.95 11.80
N THR A 55 -2.01 -1.71 10.80
CA THR A 55 -1.66 -1.53 9.38
C THR A 55 -2.94 -1.43 8.53
N PRO A 56 -3.62 -0.28 8.51
CA PRO A 56 -4.89 -0.10 7.79
C PRO A 56 -4.85 -0.48 6.30
N GLY A 57 -3.70 -0.32 5.64
CA GLY A 57 -3.51 -0.73 4.26
C GLY A 57 -3.77 -2.22 4.00
N LEU A 58 -3.75 -3.07 5.03
CA LEU A 58 -4.17 -4.46 4.91
C LEU A 58 -5.65 -4.62 4.51
N CYS A 59 -6.47 -3.57 4.69
CA CYS A 59 -7.84 -3.50 4.21
C CYS A 59 -7.96 -3.45 2.68
N TYR A 60 -6.89 -3.31 1.90
CA TYR A 60 -6.98 -3.55 0.45
C TYR A 60 -7.14 -5.04 0.10
N ARG A 61 -6.93 -5.96 1.05
CA ARG A 61 -7.17 -7.40 0.83
C ARG A 61 -8.65 -7.71 1.09
N PRO A 62 -9.39 -8.30 0.14
CA PRO A 62 -10.81 -8.62 0.31
C PRO A 62 -11.11 -9.47 1.56
N ASP A 63 -10.24 -10.43 1.89
CA ASP A 63 -10.42 -11.26 3.08
C ASP A 63 -10.39 -10.44 4.38
N ASN A 64 -9.48 -9.46 4.47
CA ASN A 64 -9.41 -8.58 5.63
C ASN A 64 -10.61 -7.65 5.68
N GLN A 65 -11.12 -7.14 4.55
CA GLN A 65 -12.36 -6.37 4.55
C GLN A 65 -13.55 -7.18 5.03
N ARG A 66 -13.59 -8.49 4.73
CA ARG A 66 -14.67 -9.37 5.16
C ARG A 66 -14.57 -9.74 6.63
N ILE A 67 -13.36 -10.07 7.08
CA ILE A 67 -13.13 -10.58 8.44
C ILE A 67 -13.02 -9.44 9.45
N CYS A 68 -12.33 -8.36 9.09
CA CYS A 68 -12.08 -7.17 9.92
C CYS A 68 -12.89 -5.98 9.41
N CYS A 69 -14.16 -6.23 9.11
CA CYS A 69 -15.00 -5.32 8.37
C CYS A 69 -15.33 -4.03 9.14
N GLU A 70 -15.47 -4.10 10.46
CA GLU A 70 -15.64 -2.92 11.30
C GLU A 70 -14.33 -2.14 11.39
N THR A 71 -13.22 -2.82 11.68
CA THR A 71 -11.90 -2.19 11.72
C THR A 71 -11.56 -1.47 10.41
N CYS A 72 -11.82 -2.13 9.27
CA CYS A 72 -11.59 -1.53 7.95
C CYS A 72 -12.55 -0.38 7.64
N SER A 73 -13.80 -0.44 8.10
CA SER A 73 -14.75 0.67 7.95
C SER A 73 -14.31 1.89 8.75
N GLN A 74 -13.85 1.70 9.99
CA GLN A 74 -13.40 2.79 10.87
C GLN A 74 -12.10 3.43 10.38
N ALA A 75 -11.17 2.63 9.86
CA ALA A 75 -9.91 3.15 9.32
C ALA A 75 -10.06 3.82 7.94
N ARG A 76 -11.24 3.75 7.33
CA ARG A 76 -11.48 4.26 5.97
C ARG A 76 -11.61 5.78 5.96
N ASN A 77 -10.70 6.45 5.27
CA ASN A 77 -10.81 7.86 4.94
C ASN A 77 -11.69 8.04 3.70
N VAL A 78 -12.93 8.46 3.91
CA VAL A 78 -13.91 8.68 2.83
C VAL A 78 -13.56 9.84 1.91
N SER A 79 -12.81 10.84 2.40
CA SER A 79 -12.37 12.00 1.61
C SER A 79 -11.23 11.66 0.66
N ASN A 80 -10.53 10.55 0.87
CA ASN A 80 -9.42 10.10 0.03
C ASN A 80 -9.81 8.87 -0.80
N HIS A 81 -10.59 9.07 -1.86
CA HIS A 81 -11.08 7.97 -2.72
C HIS A 81 -9.95 7.17 -3.40
N GLY A 82 -8.82 7.81 -3.71
CA GLY A 82 -7.65 7.15 -4.29
C GLY A 82 -6.84 6.36 -3.26
N CYS A 83 -7.02 6.67 -1.98
CA CYS A 83 -6.28 6.04 -0.91
C CYS A 83 -7.03 5.93 0.43
N PRO A 84 -8.13 5.16 0.45
CA PRO A 84 -9.02 5.12 1.58
C PRO A 84 -8.39 4.57 2.86
N TRP A 85 -7.30 3.81 2.78
CA TRP A 85 -6.63 3.23 3.95
C TRP A 85 -5.15 3.60 4.07
N GLY A 86 -4.70 4.62 3.32
CA GLY A 86 -3.28 4.96 3.23
C GLY A 86 -2.48 3.90 2.46
N ASP A 87 -1.17 3.84 2.69
CA ASP A 87 -0.31 2.86 2.02
C ASP A 87 -0.59 1.43 2.49
N PHE A 88 -0.55 0.48 1.55
CA PHE A 88 -0.84 -0.95 1.75
C PHE A 88 -0.02 -1.55 2.88
N SER A 89 1.29 -1.32 2.86
CA SER A 89 2.20 -1.67 3.95
C SER A 89 3.50 -0.91 3.81
N HIS A 90 4.13 -0.57 4.93
CA HIS A 90 5.40 0.14 4.95
C HIS A 90 6.49 -0.57 4.10
N ASN A 91 6.63 -1.88 4.26
CA ASN A 91 7.66 -2.66 3.56
C ASN A 91 7.50 -2.70 2.03
N VAL A 92 6.26 -2.60 1.54
CA VAL A 92 5.96 -2.64 0.10
C VAL A 92 6.01 -1.25 -0.52
N CYS A 93 5.70 -0.22 0.25
CA CYS A 93 5.59 1.17 -0.18
C CYS A 93 6.81 2.02 0.18
N GLN A 94 7.89 1.39 0.64
CA GLN A 94 9.16 2.06 0.89
C GLN A 94 9.70 2.67 -0.41
N VAL A 95 9.94 3.98 -0.37
CA VAL A 95 10.32 4.77 -1.55
C VAL A 95 11.69 4.38 -2.08
N SER A 96 12.68 4.32 -1.20
CA SER A 96 14.05 3.95 -1.53
C SER A 96 14.57 2.79 -0.68
N ASP A 97 15.57 2.08 -1.21
CA ASP A 97 16.36 1.13 -0.45
C ASP A 97 17.24 1.85 0.57
N VAL A 98 17.27 1.39 1.82
CA VAL A 98 18.01 2.05 2.91
C VAL A 98 19.52 2.01 2.68
N HIS A 99 20.04 1.00 2.00
CA HIS A 99 21.46 0.78 1.82
C HIS A 99 21.99 1.45 0.56
N THR A 100 21.20 1.43 -0.51
CA THR A 100 21.66 1.93 -1.81
C THR A 100 21.05 3.26 -2.20
N ASN A 101 20.05 3.74 -1.46
CA ASN A 101 19.23 4.92 -1.78
C ASN A 101 18.55 4.85 -3.16
N ASN A 102 18.48 3.66 -3.77
CA ASN A 102 17.82 3.46 -5.06
C ASN A 102 16.31 3.59 -4.88
N ILE A 103 15.63 4.27 -5.80
CA ILE A 103 14.17 4.25 -5.86
C ILE A 103 13.70 2.81 -6.09
N ARG A 104 12.89 2.29 -5.16
CA ARG A 104 12.35 0.93 -5.18
C ARG A 104 10.89 0.91 -5.61
N ILE A 105 10.15 1.95 -5.26
CA ILE A 105 8.73 2.04 -5.59
C ILE A 105 8.53 2.46 -7.05
N ASN A 106 7.73 1.69 -7.79
CA ASN A 106 7.35 2.07 -9.15
C ASN A 106 6.03 2.86 -9.15
N CYS A 107 6.10 4.16 -8.89
CA CYS A 107 4.93 5.05 -8.93
C CYS A 107 4.40 5.33 -10.35
N TYR A 108 5.03 4.83 -11.40
CA TYR A 108 4.46 4.91 -12.76
C TYR A 108 3.39 3.84 -12.99
N SER A 109 3.40 2.76 -12.22
CA SER A 109 2.35 1.74 -12.28
C SER A 109 1.08 2.22 -11.57
N LEU A 110 -0.06 2.20 -12.26
CA LEU A 110 -1.37 2.55 -11.68
C LEU A 110 -1.67 1.73 -10.41
N ARG A 111 -1.43 0.42 -10.47
CA ARG A 111 -1.64 -0.48 -9.33
C ARG A 111 -0.76 -0.12 -8.14
N LYS A 112 0.51 0.22 -8.37
CA LYS A 112 1.40 0.63 -7.29
C LYS A 112 1.02 1.98 -6.70
N ARG A 113 0.58 2.95 -7.52
CA ARG A 113 0.04 4.23 -7.03
C ARG A 113 -1.19 4.06 -6.15
N GLN A 114 -2.09 3.14 -6.50
CA GLN A 114 -3.26 2.86 -5.67
C GLN A 114 -2.89 2.22 -4.33
N LEU A 115 -1.90 1.33 -4.32
CA LEU A 115 -1.45 0.64 -3.11
C LEU A 115 -0.50 1.48 -2.25
N CYS A 116 0.22 2.42 -2.83
CA CYS A 116 1.29 3.17 -2.16
C CYS A 116 1.13 4.67 -2.44
N CYS A 117 -0.10 5.14 -2.34
CA CYS A 117 -0.51 6.48 -2.72
C CYS A 117 0.29 7.58 -1.99
N GLN A 118 0.51 7.43 -0.68
CA GLN A 118 1.11 8.46 0.16
C GLN A 118 2.61 8.46 -0.07
N ALA A 119 3.21 7.27 -0.18
CA ALA A 119 4.60 7.16 -0.61
C ALA A 119 4.84 7.78 -1.99
N CYS A 120 3.94 7.55 -2.96
CA CYS A 120 4.08 8.14 -4.29
C CYS A 120 3.87 9.66 -4.32
N GLU A 121 2.95 10.19 -3.52
CA GLU A 121 2.78 11.64 -3.37
C GLU A 121 3.98 12.28 -2.68
N LYS A 122 4.48 11.68 -1.59
CA LYS A 122 5.71 12.15 -0.93
C LYS A 122 6.92 12.14 -1.86
N LEU A 123 7.07 11.08 -2.66
CA LEU A 123 8.12 11.00 -3.67
C LEU A 123 7.99 12.15 -4.69
N ARG A 124 6.77 12.43 -5.16
CA ARG A 124 6.51 13.55 -6.08
C ARG A 124 6.85 14.90 -5.47
N GLU A 125 6.49 15.14 -4.21
CA GLU A 125 6.76 16.39 -3.50
C GLU A 125 8.25 16.64 -3.21
N GLN A 126 9.05 15.58 -3.09
CA GLN A 126 10.49 15.67 -2.87
C GLN A 126 11.29 16.01 -4.12
N LEU A 127 10.67 15.93 -5.31
CA LEU A 127 11.34 16.12 -6.58
C LEU A 127 11.27 17.59 -7.06
N PRO A 128 12.23 18.04 -7.88
CA PRO A 128 12.18 19.37 -8.49
C PRO A 128 10.92 19.56 -9.33
N GLY A 129 10.25 20.71 -9.16
CA GLY A 129 9.01 21.04 -9.87
C GLY A 129 9.17 21.30 -11.38
N ASN A 130 10.39 21.29 -11.91
CA ASN A 130 10.68 21.47 -13.33
C ASN A 130 10.93 20.16 -14.09
N LEU A 131 10.66 19.01 -13.47
CA LEU A 131 10.66 17.72 -14.17
C LEU A 131 9.45 17.62 -15.10
N SER A 132 9.63 16.93 -16.24
CA SER A 132 8.53 16.58 -17.15
C SER A 132 7.45 15.77 -16.44
N GLU A 133 6.20 15.85 -16.90
CA GLU A 133 5.09 15.02 -16.38
C GLU A 133 5.37 13.51 -16.47
N ASP A 134 6.10 13.08 -17.50
CA ASP A 134 6.54 11.68 -17.66
C ASP A 134 7.63 11.28 -16.66
N CYS A 135 8.17 12.26 -15.94
CA CYS A 135 9.25 12.16 -14.96
C CYS A 135 8.84 12.64 -13.55
N LYS A 136 7.54 12.84 -13.30
CA LYS A 136 7.05 13.39 -12.02
C LYS A 136 7.30 12.55 -10.76
N TYR A 137 7.70 11.29 -10.92
CA TYR A 137 8.13 10.42 -9.82
C TYR A 137 9.62 10.10 -9.87
N GLY A 138 10.40 10.83 -10.67
CA GLY A 138 11.84 10.73 -10.75
C GLY A 138 12.31 9.50 -11.51
N ASP A 139 13.35 8.84 -11.01
CA ASP A 139 13.88 7.65 -11.68
C ASP A 139 12.93 6.45 -11.54
N ARG A 140 12.78 5.72 -12.63
CA ARG A 140 12.06 4.45 -12.67
C ARG A 140 12.93 3.36 -12.05
N PRO A 141 12.35 2.42 -11.29
CA PRO A 141 13.09 1.27 -10.77
C PRO A 141 13.39 0.30 -11.92
N VAL A 142 14.52 0.53 -12.60
CA VAL A 142 15.01 -0.26 -13.73
C VAL A 142 16.36 -0.89 -13.38
N ILE A 143 16.61 -2.06 -13.95
CA ILE A 143 17.92 -2.72 -13.90
C ILE A 143 18.46 -2.83 -15.33
N PHE A 144 19.63 -2.24 -15.56
CA PHE A 144 20.39 -2.37 -16.78
C PHE A 144 21.38 -3.52 -16.63
N ASN A 145 21.25 -4.55 -17.48
CA ASN A 145 22.21 -5.65 -17.51
C ASN A 145 23.33 -5.29 -18.48
N THR A 146 24.55 -5.23 -17.99
CA THR A 146 25.75 -4.94 -18.77
C THR A 146 26.66 -6.16 -18.79
N SER A 147 27.36 -6.38 -19.90
CA SER A 147 28.30 -7.50 -20.05
C SER A 147 29.50 -7.39 -19.10
N HIS A 148 29.98 -6.17 -18.83
CA HIS A 148 31.21 -5.93 -18.08
C HIS A 148 30.99 -5.58 -16.61
N PHE A 149 29.90 -4.89 -16.27
CA PHE A 149 29.66 -4.36 -14.92
C PHE A 149 28.46 -5.01 -14.21
N GLY A 150 27.85 -6.01 -14.84
CA GLY A 150 26.69 -6.70 -14.29
C GLY A 150 25.45 -5.81 -14.24
N LYS A 151 24.74 -5.85 -13.10
CA LYS A 151 23.43 -5.19 -12.90
C LYS A 151 23.60 -3.77 -12.37
N LEU A 152 23.25 -2.80 -13.20
CA LEU A 152 23.26 -1.37 -12.87
C LEU A 152 21.84 -0.83 -12.77
N ASN A 153 21.67 0.35 -12.20
CA ASN A 153 20.42 1.10 -12.10
C ASN A 153 20.72 2.59 -12.34
N CYS A 154 19.70 3.43 -12.26
CA CYS A 154 19.88 4.86 -12.50
C CYS A 154 20.88 5.53 -11.55
N SER A 155 20.94 5.13 -10.29
CA SER A 155 21.83 5.73 -9.29
C SER A 155 23.32 5.39 -9.50
N ASN A 156 23.65 4.32 -10.23
CA ASN A 156 25.04 3.90 -10.41
C ASN A 156 25.49 3.76 -11.87
N ILE A 157 24.59 3.80 -12.86
CA ILE A 157 24.97 3.61 -14.27
C ILE A 157 25.98 4.67 -14.74
N LEU A 158 25.78 5.93 -14.32
CA LEU A 158 26.67 7.04 -14.69
C LEU A 158 28.00 7.06 -13.89
N ASN A 159 28.20 6.11 -12.97
CA ASN A 159 29.52 5.90 -12.35
C ASN A 159 30.41 4.99 -13.22
N TYR A 160 29.81 4.19 -14.10
CA TYR A 160 30.53 3.26 -14.98
C TYR A 160 30.52 3.73 -16.44
N PHE A 161 29.56 4.56 -16.82
CA PHE A 161 29.40 5.14 -18.15
C PHE A 161 29.39 6.68 -18.10
N SER A 162 29.62 7.32 -19.25
CA SER A 162 29.57 8.79 -19.37
C SER A 162 28.17 9.35 -19.10
N SER A 163 28.08 10.60 -18.65
CA SER A 163 26.83 11.37 -18.64
C SER A 163 26.19 11.49 -20.02
N ASP A 164 26.96 11.25 -21.10
CA ASP A 164 26.44 11.19 -22.47
C ASP A 164 25.36 10.12 -22.66
N GLU A 165 25.33 9.08 -21.82
CA GLU A 165 24.26 8.06 -21.82
C GLU A 165 22.87 8.69 -21.65
N CYS A 166 22.77 9.82 -20.94
CA CYS A 166 21.51 10.55 -20.82
C CYS A 166 21.01 11.13 -22.15
N TYR A 167 21.85 11.22 -23.18
CA TYR A 167 21.47 11.68 -24.52
C TYR A 167 21.46 10.55 -25.54
N THR A 168 22.45 9.67 -25.49
CA THR A 168 22.70 8.66 -26.52
C THR A 168 21.94 7.37 -26.28
N ASN A 169 21.51 7.11 -25.04
CA ASN A 169 20.83 5.88 -24.66
C ASN A 169 19.36 6.16 -24.26
N PRO A 170 18.39 5.87 -25.16
CA PRO A 170 16.98 6.15 -24.90
C PRO A 170 16.44 5.46 -23.64
N ALA A 171 16.99 4.30 -23.28
CA ALA A 171 16.58 3.56 -22.09
C ALA A 171 17.04 4.28 -20.82
N VAL A 172 18.25 4.84 -20.81
CA VAL A 172 18.76 5.65 -19.69
C VAL A 172 17.99 6.96 -19.61
N TYR A 173 17.85 7.69 -20.71
CA TYR A 173 17.09 8.94 -20.75
C TYR A 173 15.66 8.79 -20.22
N THR A 174 14.94 7.75 -20.65
CA THR A 174 13.53 7.54 -20.31
C THR A 174 13.32 7.05 -18.87
N ASN A 175 14.25 6.25 -18.35
CA ASN A 175 14.09 5.64 -17.02
C ASN A 175 14.83 6.40 -15.92
N CYS A 176 15.92 7.09 -16.22
CA CYS A 176 16.77 7.77 -15.24
C CYS A 176 16.51 9.28 -15.26
N CYS A 177 15.24 9.66 -15.27
CA CYS A 177 14.76 11.05 -15.35
C CYS A 177 15.46 12.00 -14.38
N TYR A 178 15.36 11.74 -13.08
CA TYR A 178 15.89 12.62 -12.03
C TYR A 178 17.41 12.61 -12.02
N THR A 179 18.01 11.42 -12.19
CA THR A 179 19.46 11.28 -12.31
C THR A 179 19.98 12.12 -13.48
N CYS A 180 19.45 11.93 -14.69
CA CYS A 180 19.86 12.68 -15.86
C CYS A 180 19.62 14.18 -15.68
N HIS A 181 18.44 14.59 -15.23
CA HIS A 181 18.14 16.00 -14.96
C HIS A 181 19.17 16.65 -14.02
N ARG A 182 19.56 15.96 -12.94
CA ARG A 182 20.58 16.46 -12.01
C ARG A 182 21.94 16.62 -12.69
N TYR A 183 22.38 15.63 -13.47
CA TYR A 183 23.68 15.71 -14.15
C TYR A 183 23.70 16.82 -15.20
N LEU A 184 22.66 16.93 -16.02
CA LEU A 184 22.59 17.94 -17.09
C LEU A 184 22.56 19.37 -16.53
N ASN A 185 21.89 19.59 -15.40
CA ASN A 185 21.84 20.92 -14.78
C ASN A 185 23.05 21.23 -13.88
N SER A 186 23.87 20.24 -13.54
CA SER A 186 25.10 20.45 -12.76
C SER A 186 26.34 20.79 -13.60
N GLN A 187 26.25 20.65 -14.93
CA GLN A 187 27.32 20.96 -15.88
C GLN A 187 27.14 22.31 -16.60
N GLY A 188 26.10 23.07 -16.26
CA GLY A 188 25.86 24.45 -16.73
C GLY A 188 26.11 25.46 -15.62
#